data_AF-A0A650CGB7-F1
#
_entry.id   AF-A0A650CGB7-F1
#
_cell.length_a   1.000
_cell.length_b   1.000
_cell.length_c   1.000
_cell.angle_alpha   90.00
_cell.angle_beta   90.00
_cell.angle_gamma   90.00
#
_symmetry.space_group_name_H-M   'P 1'
#
loop_
_entity.id
_entity.type
_entity.pdbx_description
1 polymer ?
#
loop_
_entity_poly.entity_id
_entity_poly.type
_entity_poly.pdbx_seq_one_letter_code
_entity_poly.pdbx_strand_id
1 'polypeptide(L)'
;MKRVSTSIIGLGIVGGILSFAWSADHFPLYGLSFLPFGIRIFFILDAVLSIIAGVLFILAFRLFTVKIIYLLEIVYWWINYLLLTLTRVLPAPLIGKPLPVTTGPALIAFILDILLIIVSTALYIFIS
;
A
#
# COMPACT_ATOMS: atom_id res chain seq x y z
N MET A 1 0.69 31.16 -7.79
CA MET A 1 0.91 29.70 -7.60
C MET A 1 1.16 29.47 -6.12
N LYS A 2 0.37 28.62 -5.43
CA LYS A 2 0.69 28.22 -4.04
C LYS A 2 2.05 27.53 -4.07
N ARG A 3 3.00 27.97 -3.25
CA ARG A 3 4.32 27.36 -3.15
C ARG A 3 4.14 26.00 -2.48
N VAL A 4 4.46 24.92 -3.19
CA VAL A 4 4.44 23.58 -2.58
C VAL A 4 5.55 23.51 -1.55
N SER A 5 5.22 23.07 -0.34
CA SER A 5 6.22 22.88 0.72
C SER A 5 7.21 21.79 0.32
N THR A 6 8.49 21.99 0.61
CA THR A 6 9.54 20.97 0.46
C THR A 6 9.20 19.69 1.24
N SER A 7 8.46 19.82 2.35
CA SER A 7 7.97 18.68 3.15
C SER A 7 6.98 17.82 2.37
N ILE A 8 6.10 18.41 1.55
CA ILE A 8 5.13 17.66 0.73
C ILE A 8 5.87 16.85 -0.34
N ILE A 9 6.88 17.45 -0.96
CA ILE A 9 7.72 16.76 -1.96
C ILE A 9 8.47 15.60 -1.29
N GLY A 10 9.09 15.83 -0.14
CA GLY A 10 9.79 14.79 0.62
C GLY A 10 8.87 13.64 1.01
N LEU A 11 7.71 13.95 1.58
CA LEU A 11 6.70 12.93 1.94
C LEU A 11 6.20 12.16 0.72
N GLY A 12 5.97 12.83 -0.41
CA GLY A 12 5.58 12.18 -1.66
C GLY A 12 6.64 11.22 -2.20
N ILE A 13 7.92 11.59 -2.14
CA ILE A 13 9.02 10.70 -2.53
C ILE A 13 9.10 9.49 -1.60
N VAL A 14 9.02 9.71 -0.28
CA VAL A 14 9.04 8.62 0.71
C VAL A 14 7.86 7.67 0.50
N GLY A 15 6.64 8.20 0.33
CA GLY A 15 5.45 7.40 0.02
C GLY A 15 5.63 6.58 -1.25
N GLY A 16 6.16 7.19 -2.31
CA GLY A 16 6.48 6.50 -3.57
C GLY A 16 7.42 5.32 -3.38
N ILE A 17 8.54 5.53 -2.70
CA ILE A 17 9.53 4.47 -2.43
C ILE A 17 8.91 3.33 -1.62
N LEU A 18 8.15 3.66 -0.58
CA LEU A 18 7.48 2.66 0.25
C LEU A 18 6.46 1.83 -0.54
N SER A 19 5.66 2.47 -1.41
CA SER A 19 4.72 1.77 -2.28
C SER A 19 5.42 0.87 -3.31
N PHE A 20 6.57 1.28 -3.83
CA PHE A 20 7.35 0.43 -4.73
C PHE A 20 7.99 -0.75 -3.98
N ALA A 21 8.46 -0.54 -2.76
CA ALA A 21 8.96 -1.62 -1.90
C ALA A 21 7.85 -2.64 -1.58
N TRP A 22 6.63 -2.16 -1.29
CA TRP A 22 5.47 -3.01 -1.07
C TRP A 22 5.16 -3.85 -2.32
N SER A 23 5.11 -3.21 -3.49
CA SER A 23 4.89 -3.90 -4.76
C SER A 23 5.98 -4.95 -5.05
N ALA A 24 7.25 -4.62 -4.79
CA ALA A 24 8.37 -5.53 -5.01
C ALA A 24 8.30 -6.81 -4.14
N ASP A 25 7.74 -6.72 -2.92
CA ASP A 25 7.52 -7.88 -2.05
C ASP A 25 6.35 -8.76 -2.53
N HIS A 26 5.29 -8.14 -3.08
CA HIS A 26 4.05 -8.84 -3.45
C HIS A 26 4.03 -9.36 -4.90
N PHE A 27 4.71 -8.69 -5.83
CA PHE A 27 4.74 -9.09 -7.24
C PHE A 27 5.26 -10.53 -7.45
N PRO A 28 6.33 -10.99 -6.77
CA PRO A 28 6.83 -12.36 -6.89
C PRO A 28 5.84 -13.43 -6.42
N LEU A 29 4.85 -13.08 -5.59
CA LEU A 29 3.86 -14.03 -5.06
C LEU A 29 2.97 -14.63 -6.17
N TYR A 30 2.84 -13.94 -7.32
CA TYR A 30 2.21 -14.51 -8.50
C TYR A 30 2.92 -15.76 -9.01
N GLY A 31 4.24 -15.88 -8.82
CA GLY A 31 5.04 -17.02 -9.25
C GLY A 31 4.89 -18.27 -8.37
N LEU A 32 4.29 -18.15 -7.20
CA LEU A 32 4.18 -19.25 -6.23
C LEU A 32 3.05 -20.21 -6.62
N SER A 33 3.41 -21.31 -7.29
CA SER A 33 2.47 -22.31 -7.83
C SER A 33 1.63 -23.03 -6.79
N PHE A 34 2.05 -23.04 -5.51
CA PHE A 34 1.27 -23.63 -4.42
C PHE A 34 0.09 -22.76 -3.95
N LEU A 35 0.04 -21.49 -4.35
CA LEU A 35 -1.08 -20.61 -4.03
C LEU A 35 -2.24 -20.80 -5.03
N PRO A 36 -3.51 -20.71 -4.58
CA PRO A 36 -4.66 -20.73 -5.49
C PRO A 36 -4.56 -19.64 -6.56
N PHE A 37 -5.01 -19.94 -7.78
CA PHE A 37 -4.92 -18.99 -8.92
C PHE A 37 -5.55 -17.62 -8.59
N GLY A 38 -6.72 -17.59 -7.94
CA GLY A 38 -7.37 -16.34 -7.54
C GLY A 38 -6.52 -15.49 -6.59
N ILE A 39 -5.79 -16.11 -5.67
CA ILE A 39 -4.88 -15.42 -4.74
C ILE A 39 -3.66 -14.88 -5.48
N ARG A 40 -3.12 -15.65 -6.43
CA ARG A 40 -1.99 -15.20 -7.27
C ARG A 40 -2.36 -13.98 -8.10
N ILE A 41 -3.55 -13.98 -8.71
CA ILE A 41 -4.08 -12.85 -9.48
C ILE A 41 -4.36 -11.64 -8.58
N PHE A 42 -4.87 -11.87 -7.36
CA PHE A 42 -5.04 -10.79 -6.39
C PHE A 42 -3.71 -10.07 -6.13
N PHE A 43 -2.63 -10.80 -5.82
CA PHE A 43 -1.34 -10.19 -5.54
C PHE A 43 -0.76 -9.38 -6.70
N ILE A 44 -0.89 -9.83 -7.95
CA ILE A 44 -0.38 -9.04 -9.09
C ILE A 44 -1.20 -7.78 -9.34
N LEU A 45 -2.54 -7.85 -9.22
CA LEU A 45 -3.41 -6.69 -9.38
C LEU A 45 -3.15 -5.65 -8.28
N ASP A 46 -3.01 -6.12 -7.04
CA ASP A 46 -2.74 -5.27 -5.90
C ASP A 46 -1.34 -4.65 -5.98
N ALA A 47 -0.32 -5.41 -6.39
CA ALA A 47 1.01 -4.89 -6.65
C ALA A 47 1.02 -3.80 -7.75
N VAL A 48 0.17 -3.91 -8.77
CA VAL A 48 0.00 -2.86 -9.79
C VAL A 48 -0.68 -1.61 -9.20
N LEU A 49 -1.72 -1.78 -8.38
CA LEU A 49 -2.34 -0.65 -7.67
C LEU A 49 -1.34 0.06 -6.77
N SER A 50 -0.48 -0.68 -6.06
CA SER A 50 0.61 -0.15 -5.27
C SER A 50 1.60 0.66 -6.10
N ILE A 51 1.93 0.24 -7.33
CA ILE A 51 2.79 1.03 -8.23
C ILE A 51 2.09 2.33 -8.63
N ILE A 52 0.80 2.27 -8.99
CA ILE A 52 0.01 3.45 -9.33
C ILE A 52 -0.01 4.43 -8.15
N ALA A 53 -0.26 3.93 -6.94
CA ALA A 53 -0.20 4.71 -5.71
C ALA A 53 1.16 5.37 -5.51
N GLY A 54 2.25 4.62 -5.73
CA GLY A 54 3.61 5.14 -5.64
C GLY A 54 3.88 6.30 -6.61
N VAL A 55 3.36 6.19 -7.85
CA VAL A 55 3.42 7.29 -8.83
C VAL A 55 2.60 8.48 -8.37
N LEU A 56 1.40 8.28 -7.81
CA LEU A 56 0.54 9.35 -7.31
C LEU A 56 1.18 10.09 -6.12
N PHE A 57 1.85 9.36 -5.21
CA PHE A 57 2.66 9.98 -4.15
C PHE A 57 3.78 10.86 -4.69
N ILE A 58 4.54 10.39 -5.69
CA ILE A 58 5.61 11.19 -6.30
C ILE A 58 5.03 12.42 -6.99
N LEU A 59 3.87 12.30 -7.62
CA LEU A 59 3.17 13.41 -8.28
C LEU A 59 2.42 14.33 -7.30
N ALA A 60 2.53 14.12 -5.99
CA ALA A 60 1.80 14.91 -4.99
C ALA A 60 2.03 16.42 -5.13
N PHE A 61 3.23 16.83 -5.51
CA PHE A 61 3.55 18.25 -5.72
C PHE A 61 2.79 18.89 -6.89
N ARG A 62 2.31 18.10 -7.87
CA ARG A 62 1.44 18.58 -8.95
C ARG A 62 -0.03 18.40 -8.63
N LEU A 63 -0.37 17.33 -7.92
CA LEU A 63 -1.74 16.92 -7.62
C LEU A 63 -2.26 17.47 -6.28
N PHE A 64 -1.55 18.43 -5.67
CA PHE A 64 -1.92 19.00 -4.36
C PHE A 64 -3.32 19.64 -4.35
N THR A 65 -3.88 20.04 -5.50
CA THR A 65 -5.25 20.56 -5.58
C THR A 65 -6.32 19.46 -5.56
N VAL A 66 -5.94 18.20 -5.79
CA VAL A 66 -6.85 17.06 -5.95
C VAL A 66 -6.84 16.22 -4.67
N LYS A 67 -7.44 16.77 -3.62
CA LYS A 67 -7.43 16.19 -2.27
C LYS A 67 -8.00 14.76 -2.21
N ILE A 68 -8.93 14.42 -3.10
CA ILE A 68 -9.56 13.09 -3.17
C ILE A 68 -8.54 11.98 -3.43
N ILE A 69 -7.45 12.25 -4.15
CA ILE A 69 -6.42 11.24 -4.45
C ILE A 69 -5.78 10.74 -3.15
N TYR A 70 -5.43 11.63 -2.24
CA TYR A 70 -4.82 11.25 -0.95
C TYR A 70 -5.81 10.54 -0.03
N LEU A 71 -7.11 10.81 -0.15
CA LEU A 71 -8.11 10.03 0.57
C LEU A 71 -8.19 8.60 0.02
N LEU A 72 -8.13 8.44 -1.30
CA LEU A 72 -8.09 7.11 -1.93
C LEU A 72 -6.83 6.34 -1.54
N GLU A 73 -5.67 7.01 -1.45
CA GLU A 73 -4.45 6.42 -0.89
C GLU A 73 -4.67 5.91 0.53
N ILE A 74 -5.19 6.75 1.44
CA ILE A 74 -5.47 6.35 2.83
C ILE A 74 -6.38 5.10 2.85
N VAL A 75 -7.48 5.14 2.10
CA VAL A 75 -8.43 4.02 2.04
C VAL A 75 -7.75 2.75 1.51
N TYR A 76 -6.94 2.86 0.46
CA TYR A 76 -6.23 1.74 -0.14
C TYR A 76 -5.28 1.06 0.86
N TRP A 77 -4.44 1.82 1.57
CA TRP A 77 -3.50 1.26 2.55
C TRP A 77 -4.21 0.68 3.77
N TRP A 78 -5.32 1.28 4.20
CA TRP A 78 -6.16 0.69 5.26
C TRP A 78 -6.80 -0.62 4.84
N ILE A 79 -7.29 -0.73 3.60
CA ILE A 79 -7.83 -2.01 3.08
C ILE A 79 -6.75 -3.09 3.14
N ASN A 80 -5.53 -2.79 2.70
CA ASN A 80 -4.41 -3.73 2.75
C ASN A 80 -4.07 -4.17 4.19
N TYR A 81 -3.92 -3.21 5.10
CA TYR A 81 -3.67 -3.49 6.51
C TYR A 81 -4.77 -4.37 7.13
N LEU A 82 -6.04 -4.07 6.84
CA LEU A 82 -7.17 -4.81 7.36
C LEU A 82 -7.26 -6.21 6.75
N LEU A 83 -7.04 -6.37 5.44
CA LEU A 83 -7.00 -7.69 4.81
C LEU A 83 -5.88 -8.55 5.41
N LEU A 84 -4.69 -7.96 5.60
CA LEU A 84 -3.56 -8.64 6.22
C LEU A 84 -3.90 -9.03 7.66
N THR A 85 -4.48 -8.13 8.46
CA THR A 85 -4.86 -8.42 9.86
C THR A 85 -5.97 -9.46 9.96
N LEU A 86 -7.03 -9.32 9.18
CA LEU A 86 -8.19 -10.22 9.20
C LEU A 86 -7.79 -11.64 8.82
N THR A 87 -6.87 -11.82 7.87
CA THR A 87 -6.40 -13.16 7.49
C THR A 87 -5.55 -13.85 8.57
N ARG A 88 -5.17 -13.16 9.67
CA ARG A 88 -4.50 -13.77 10.85
C ARG A 88 -5.48 -14.18 11.94
N VAL A 89 -6.67 -13.59 11.95
CA VAL A 89 -7.72 -13.87 12.95
C VAL A 89 -8.79 -14.80 12.38
N LEU A 90 -9.19 -14.54 11.15
CA LEU A 90 -10.22 -15.28 10.42
C LEU A 90 -9.58 -16.19 9.37
N PRO A 91 -10.27 -17.27 8.97
CA PRO A 91 -9.89 -18.06 7.81
C PRO A 91 -9.70 -17.16 6.60
N ALA A 92 -8.49 -17.18 6.02
CA ALA A 92 -8.27 -16.42 4.81
C ALA A 92 -9.20 -16.94 3.71
N PRO A 93 -9.86 -16.05 2.94
CA PRO A 93 -10.67 -16.45 1.80
C PRO A 93 -9.84 -17.39 0.92
N LEU A 94 -10.43 -18.50 0.48
CA LEU A 94 -9.79 -19.52 -0.37
C LEU A 94 -8.73 -20.43 0.29
N ILE A 95 -8.27 -20.14 1.52
CA ILE A 95 -7.31 -21.01 2.26
C ILE A 95 -8.02 -21.77 3.39
N GLY A 96 -9.10 -21.22 3.95
CA GLY A 96 -9.94 -21.91 4.94
C GLY A 96 -9.32 -22.05 6.33
N LYS A 97 -8.16 -21.45 6.57
CA LYS A 97 -7.51 -21.34 7.88
C LYS A 97 -6.80 -19.99 8.03
N PRO A 98 -6.57 -19.50 9.26
CA PRO A 98 -5.77 -18.30 9.49
C PRO A 98 -4.32 -18.49 9.00
N LEU A 99 -3.74 -17.40 8.52
CA LEU A 99 -2.34 -17.34 8.12
C LEU A 99 -1.43 -17.09 9.33
N PRO A 100 -0.21 -17.65 9.35
CA PRO A 100 0.73 -17.40 10.43
C PRO A 100 1.13 -15.92 10.51
N VAL A 101 1.30 -15.43 11.74
CA VAL A 101 1.63 -14.03 12.04
C VAL A 101 3.12 -13.73 11.77
N THR A 102 3.99 -14.75 11.87
CA THR A 102 5.45 -14.58 12.00
C THR A 102 6.28 -15.00 10.79
N THR A 103 5.68 -15.14 9.61
CA THR A 103 6.45 -15.45 8.38
C THR A 103 6.96 -14.17 7.73
N GLY A 104 8.28 -14.06 7.51
CA GLY A 104 9.01 -12.85 7.09
C GLY A 104 8.26 -11.85 6.20
N PRO A 105 7.79 -12.24 4.99
CA PRO A 105 7.11 -11.31 4.07
C PRO A 105 5.86 -10.65 4.65
N ALA A 106 5.11 -11.38 5.50
CA ALA A 106 3.92 -10.85 6.15
C ALA A 106 4.24 -9.73 7.15
N LEU A 107 5.36 -9.86 7.88
CA LEU A 107 5.78 -8.81 8.82
C LEU A 107 6.25 -7.56 8.09
N ILE A 108 6.96 -7.74 6.97
CA ILE A 108 7.39 -6.64 6.11
C ILE A 108 6.17 -5.89 5.55
N ALA A 109 5.19 -6.61 5.01
CA ALA A 109 3.93 -6.03 4.54
C ALA A 109 3.20 -5.24 5.63
N PHE A 110 3.10 -5.79 6.85
CA PHE A 110 2.50 -5.10 8.00
C PHE A 110 3.16 -3.74 8.31
N ILE A 111 4.49 -3.72 8.31
CA ILE A 111 5.25 -2.50 8.60
C ILE A 111 5.05 -1.48 7.47
N LEU A 112 5.12 -1.94 6.21
CA LEU A 112 4.92 -1.07 5.05
C LEU A 112 3.52 -0.46 5.03
N ASP A 113 2.48 -1.24 5.32
CA ASP A 113 1.09 -0.75 5.40
C ASP A 113 0.97 0.37 6.44
N ILE A 114 1.52 0.19 7.65
CA ILE A 114 1.48 1.20 8.71
C ILE A 114 2.21 2.48 8.27
N LEU A 115 3.41 2.35 7.68
CA LEU A 115 4.18 3.50 7.21
C LEU A 115 3.43 4.25 6.10
N LEU A 116 2.80 3.53 5.17
CA LEU A 116 2.03 4.10 4.07
C LEU A 116 0.74 4.77 4.54
N ILE A 117 0.07 4.23 5.56
CA ILE A 117 -1.05 4.89 6.25
C ILE A 117 -0.58 6.20 6.88
N ILE A 118 0.56 6.21 7.58
CA ILE A 118 1.11 7.43 8.21
C ILE A 118 1.44 8.47 7.14
N VAL A 119 2.14 8.09 6.07
CA VAL A 119 2.57 9.01 5.00
C VAL A 119 1.37 9.55 4.23
N SER A 120 0.41 8.71 3.84
CA SER A 120 -0.81 9.15 3.14
C SER A 120 -1.66 10.08 4.01
N THR A 121 -1.80 9.78 5.29
CA THR A 121 -2.50 10.64 6.26
C THR A 121 -1.79 11.99 6.43
N ALA A 122 -0.47 11.98 6.58
CA ALA A 122 0.32 13.20 6.69
C ALA A 122 0.18 14.08 5.43
N LEU A 123 0.29 13.48 4.24
CA LEU A 123 0.09 14.20 2.97
C LEU A 123 -1.31 14.79 2.86
N TYR A 124 -2.35 14.03 3.21
CA TYR A 124 -3.74 14.52 3.21
C TYR A 124 -3.91 15.75 4.12
N ILE A 125 -3.32 15.73 5.31
CA ILE A 125 -3.38 16.84 6.28
C ILE A 125 -2.60 18.05 5.76
N PHE A 126 -1.36 17.88 5.28
CA PHE A 126 -0.49 19.00 4.88
C PHE A 126 -0.83 19.64 3.53
N ILE A 127 -1.55 18.93 2.68
CA ILE A 127 -2.03 19.44 1.39
C ILE A 127 -3.34 20.25 1.55
N SER A 128 -4.04 20.07 2.67
CA SER A 128 -5.24 20.84 3.07
C SER A 128 -4.90 22.29 3.36
#